data_AF-A0A7X5U4A8-F1
#
_entry.id   AF-A0A7X5U4A8-F1
#
_cell.length_a   1.000
_cell.length_b   1.000
_cell.length_c   1.000
_cell.angle_alpha   90.00
_cell.angle_beta   90.00
_cell.angle_gamma   90.00
#
_symmetry.space_group_name_H-M   'P 1'
#
loop_
_entity.id
_entity.type
_entity.pdbx_description
1 polymer ?
#
loop_
_entity_poly.entity_id
_entity_poly.type
_entity_poly.pdbx_seq_one_letter_code
_entity_poly.pdbx_strand_id
1 'polypeptide(L)' 'MAGSMKAYRLQFPYCAHPGCTRLGDHVDHIVPLAELTKNDHRRYAWSNYQTLCEPHHQQKTTADALRGKTRLR' A
#
# COMPACT_ATOMS: atom_id res chain seq x y z
N MET A 1 -1.70 -15.68 -9.55
CA MET A 1 -1.53 -16.15 -8.16
C MET A 1 -1.70 -14.95 -7.23
N ALA A 2 -2.68 -14.97 -6.34
CA ALA A 2 -2.81 -13.95 -5.30
C ALA A 2 -1.81 -14.30 -4.19
N GLY A 3 -0.60 -13.74 -4.23
CA GLY A 3 0.36 -13.99 -3.17
C GLY A 3 0.01 -13.17 -1.92
N SER A 4 0.25 -13.71 -0.74
CA SER A 4 -0.03 -13.01 0.51
C SER A 4 0.86 -11.77 0.70
N MET A 5 0.35 -10.75 1.39
CA MET A 5 1.14 -9.56 1.78
C MET A 5 2.42 -9.95 2.55
N LYS A 6 2.36 -11.00 3.37
CA LYS A 6 3.54 -11.53 4.06
C LYS A 6 4.62 -12.02 3.09
N ALA A 7 4.24 -12.76 2.04
CA ALA A 7 5.17 -13.22 1.02
C ALA A 7 5.74 -12.05 0.22
N TYR A 8 4.93 -11.04 -0.09
CA TYR A 8 5.40 -9.81 -0.75
C TYR A 8 6.51 -9.12 0.06
N ARG A 9 6.33 -8.93 1.38
CA ARG A 9 7.33 -8.28 2.23
C ARG A 9 8.67 -9.02 2.26
N LEU A 10 8.66 -10.35 2.21
CA LEU A 10 9.89 -11.14 2.19
C LEU A 10 10.68 -10.94 0.90
N GLN A 11 9.99 -10.72 -0.22
CA GLN A 11 10.61 -10.48 -1.51
C GLN A 11 11.01 -9.01 -1.72
N PHE A 12 10.24 -8.09 -1.12
CA PHE A 12 10.45 -6.65 -1.19
C PHE A 12 10.55 -6.04 0.22
N PRO A 13 11.65 -6.28 0.97
CA PRO A 13 11.72 -5.93 2.39
C PRO A 13 11.99 -4.45 2.65
N TYR A 14 12.46 -3.70 1.66
CA TYR A 14 12.79 -2.28 1.80
C TYR A 14 11.57 -1.39 1.51
N CYS A 15 11.59 -0.21 2.12
CA CYS A 15 10.57 0.80 1.87
C CYS A 15 10.57 1.21 0.40
N ALA A 16 9.41 1.16 -0.25
CA ALA A 16 9.21 1.54 -1.64
C ALA A 16 9.19 3.05 -1.88
N HIS A 17 9.23 3.87 -0.82
CA HIS A 17 9.26 5.33 -0.96
C HIS A 17 10.57 5.77 -1.63
N PRO A 18 10.52 6.63 -2.66
CA PRO A 18 11.72 7.08 -3.36
C PRO A 18 12.79 7.64 -2.42
N GLY A 19 14.00 7.12 -2.51
CA GLY A 19 15.14 7.56 -1.68
C GLY A 19 15.13 7.03 -0.24
N CYS A 20 14.17 6.19 0.16
CA CYS A 20 14.19 5.56 1.47
C CYS A 20 14.96 4.23 1.44
N THR A 21 15.95 4.09 2.30
CA THR A 21 16.74 2.84 2.45
C THR A 21 16.34 2.01 3.67
N ARG A 22 15.29 2.41 4.39
CA ARG A 22 14.81 1.73 5.61
C ARG A 22 14.12 0.42 5.25
N LEU A 23 14.20 -0.57 6.14
CA LEU A 23 13.32 -1.74 6.10
C LEU A 23 11.87 -1.30 6.33
N GLY A 24 10.94 -1.97 5.65
CA GLY A 24 9.51 -1.75 5.84
C GLY A 24 8.88 -2.79 6.74
N ASP A 25 8.11 -2.31 7.71
CA ASP A 25 7.37 -3.14 8.66
C ASP A 25 5.94 -3.43 8.16
N HIS A 26 5.43 -2.58 7.27
CA HIS A 26 4.08 -2.63 6.76
C HIS A 26 4.04 -2.97 5.27
N VAL A 27 3.00 -3.70 4.88
CA VAL A 27 2.64 -3.89 3.47
C VAL A 27 1.27 -3.26 3.28
N ASP A 28 1.21 -2.28 2.39
CA ASP A 28 0.01 -1.51 2.14
C ASP A 28 -0.32 -1.48 0.65
N HIS A 29 -1.57 -1.16 0.33
CA HIS A 29 -2.03 -1.04 -1.05
C HIS A 29 -1.55 0.28 -1.65
N ILE A 30 -1.02 0.28 -2.88
CA ILE A 30 -0.68 1.49 -3.62
C ILE A 30 -1.96 2.31 -3.87
N VAL A 31 -2.97 1.68 -4.46
CA VAL A 31 -4.33 2.20 -4.59
C VAL A 31 -5.17 1.68 -3.42
N PRO A 32 -5.73 2.54 -2.56
CA PRO A 32 -6.53 2.13 -1.42
C PRO A 32 -7.76 1.30 -1.82
N LEU A 33 -8.13 0.31 -1.01
CA LEU A 33 -9.31 -0.53 -1.27
C LEU A 33 -10.63 0.26 -1.36
N ALA A 34 -10.69 1.43 -0.73
CA ALA A 34 -11.85 2.33 -0.77
C ALA A 34 -12.05 2.98 -2.15
N GLU A 35 -10.99 3.06 -2.96
CA GLU A 35 -11.02 3.60 -4.32
C GLU A 35 -11.25 2.50 -5.38
N LEU A 36 -11.16 1.23 -4.98
CA LEU A 36 -11.35 0.07 -5.85
C LEU A 36 -12.78 -0.50 -5.71
N THR A 37 -13.40 -0.87 -6.83
CA THR A 37 -14.66 -1.63 -6.80
C THR A 37 -14.42 -3.02 -6.20
N LYS A 38 -15.48 -3.71 -5.74
CA LYS A 38 -15.34 -5.04 -5.11
C LYS A 38 -14.75 -6.10 -6.05
N ASN A 39 -14.99 -5.98 -7.35
CA ASN A 39 -14.54 -6.94 -8.37
C ASN A 39 -13.21 -6.52 -9.03
N ASP A 40 -12.56 -5.47 -8.53
CA ASP A 40 -11.28 -5.04 -9.08
C ASP A 40 -10.16 -6.03 -8.70
N HIS A 41 -9.49 -6.57 -9.70
CA HIS A 41 -8.38 -7.51 -9.53
C HIS A 41 -7.20 -6.92 -8.74
N ARG A 42 -7.05 -5.58 -8.73
CA ARG A 42 -5.98 -4.88 -8.01
C ARG A 42 -6.13 -4.94 -6.49
N ARG A 43 -7.30 -5.31 -5.97
CA ARG A 43 -7.52 -5.42 -4.52
C ARG A 43 -6.52 -6.35 -3.83
N TYR A 44 -6.11 -7.41 -4.53
CA TYR A 44 -5.17 -8.41 -3.98
C TYR A 44 -4.03 -8.74 -4.94
N ALA A 45 -3.79 -7.87 -5.92
CA ALA A 45 -2.68 -8.03 -6.86
C ALA A 45 -1.39 -7.52 -6.22
N TRP A 46 -0.29 -8.26 -6.41
CA TRP A 46 1.04 -7.84 -5.98
C TRP A 46 1.50 -6.51 -6.60
N SER A 47 1.03 -6.22 -7.81
CA SER A 47 1.27 -4.94 -8.47
C SER A 47 0.64 -3.75 -7.73
N ASN A 48 -0.30 -3.99 -6.82
CA ASN A 48 -0.92 -2.97 -5.98
C ASN A 48 -0.40 -3.03 -4.54
N TYR A 49 0.64 -3.79 -4.23
CA TYR A 49 1.26 -3.79 -2.90
C TYR A 49 2.55 -2.98 -2.92
N GLN A 50 2.86 -2.39 -1.78
CA GLN A 50 4.14 -1.74 -1.50
C GLN A 50 4.52 -1.96 -0.04
N THR A 51 5.81 -2.15 0.19
CA THR A 51 6.35 -2.23 1.55
C THR A 51 6.77 -0.85 2.01
N LEU A 52 6.34 -0.44 3.20
CA LEU A 52 6.60 0.89 3.76
C LEU A 52 7.14 0.78 5.19
N CYS A 53 8.10 1.65 5.52
CA CYS A 53 8.49 1.88 6.90
C CYS A 53 7.40 2.70 7.61
N GLU A 54 7.33 2.61 8.94
CA GLU A 54 6.33 3.32 9.76
C GLU A 54 6.10 4.79 9.34
N PRO A 55 7.12 5.66 9.21
CA PRO A 55 6.86 7.07 8.90
C PRO A 55 6.23 7.28 7.53
N HIS A 56 6.65 6.54 6.50
CA HIS A 56 6.05 6.66 5.17
C HIS A 56 4.68 6.01 5.08
N HIS A 57 4.44 4.94 5.86
CA HIS A 57 3.11 4.36 6.00
C HIS A 57 2.12 5.35 6.64
N GLN A 58 2.54 6.07 7.69
CA GLN A 58 1.72 7.09 8.34
C GLN A 58 1.44 8.29 7.41
N GLN A 59 2.44 8.75 6.66
CA GLN A 59 2.27 9.81 5.65
C GLN A 59 1.25 9.39 4.58
N LYS A 60 1.37 8.18 4.05
CA LYS A 60 0.42 7.63 3.07
C LYS A 60 -0.99 7.53 3.64
N THR A 61 -1.15 6.96 4.84
CA THR A 61 -2.44 6.85 5.51
C THR A 61 -3.11 8.22 5.67
N THR A 62 -2.33 9.23 6.04
CA THR A 62 -2.82 10.61 6.18
C THR A 62 -3.26 11.18 4.83
N ALA A 63 -2.46 11.01 3.78
CA ALA A 63 -2.81 11.45 2.44
C ALA A 63 -4.08 10.75 1.90
N ASP A 64 -4.20 9.45 2.13
CA ASP A 64 -5.37 8.65 1.76
C ASP A 64 -6.63 9.10 2.50
N ALA A 65 -6.52 9.36 3.81
CA ALA A 65 -7.62 9.85 4.62
C ALA A 65 -8.07 11.25 4.16
N LEU A 66 -7.14 12.14 3.84
CA LEU A 66 -7.45 13.47 3.29
C LEU A 66 -8.15 13.36 1.93
N ARG A 67 -7.65 12.50 1.04
CA ARG A 67 -8.28 12.22 -0.26
C ARG A 67 -9.69 11.62 -0.10
N GLY A 68 -9.88 10.76 0.89
CA GLY A 68 -11.20 10.19 1.21
C GLY A 68 -12.22 11.22 1.67
N LYS A 69 -11.79 12.29 2.36
CA LYS A 69 -12.68 13.38 2.81
C LYS A 69 -13.21 14.23 1.66
N THR A 70 -12.45 14.38 0.57
CA THR A 70 -12.83 15.21 -0.57
C THR A 70 -13.51 14.43 -1.69
N ARG A 71 -13.63 13.10 -1.56
CA ARG A 71 -14.23 12.24 -2.59
C ARG A 71 -15.76 12.29 -2.53
N LEU A 72 -16.39 12.52 -3.70
CA LEU A 72 -17.83 12.30 -3.89
C LEU A 72 -18.13 10.82 -3.66
N ARG A 73 -18.99 10.54 -2.66
CA ARG A 73 -19.36 9.19 -2.25
C ARG A 73 -20.20 8.47 -3.29
#